data_AF-A0A526RT88-F1
#
_entry.id   AF-A0A526RT88-F1
#
_cell.length_a   1.000
_cell.length_b   1.000
_cell.length_c   1.000
_cell.angle_alpha   90.00
_cell.angle_beta   90.00
_cell.angle_gamma   90.00
#
_symmetry.space_group_name_H-M   'P 1'
#
loop_
_entity.id
_entity.type
_entity.pdbx_description
1 polymer ?
#
loop_
_entity_poly.entity_id
_entity_poly.type
_entity_poly.pdbx_seq_one_letter_code
_entity_poly.pdbx_strand_id
1 'polypeptide(L)' 'MSDVVSVRAATNNEVAFIAWDIDGMIDGCLGFEIVRIYPGTGEERCLASWVPFRGQRNKDWIPQDTGVWPVQKTFWRDLT' A
#
# COMPACT_ATOMS: atom_id res chain seq x y z
N MET A 1 -9.01 -3.00 -19.66
CA MET A 1 -8.97 -2.64 -18.24
C MET A 1 -7.51 -2.50 -17.90
N SER A 2 -7.07 -1.35 -17.39
CA SER A 2 -5.66 -1.19 -17.01
C SER A 2 -5.32 -2.10 -15.85
N ASP A 3 -4.09 -2.57 -15.81
CA ASP A 3 -3.61 -3.57 -14.85
C ASP A 3 -2.19 -3.24 -14.39
N VAL A 4 -1.75 -3.92 -13.33
CA VAL A 4 -0.38 -3.89 -12.84
C VAL A 4 0.49 -4.75 -13.75
N VAL A 5 1.44 -4.13 -14.44
CA VAL A 5 2.28 -4.81 -15.44
C VAL A 5 3.66 -5.18 -14.93
N SER A 6 4.12 -4.54 -13.86
CA SER A 6 5.38 -4.94 -13.23
C SER A 6 5.37 -4.58 -11.75
N VAL A 7 6.08 -5.38 -10.95
CA VAL A 7 6.28 -5.15 -9.52
C VAL A 7 7.75 -5.39 -9.20
N ARG A 8 8.34 -4.50 -8.40
CA ARG A 8 9.71 -4.61 -7.89
C ARG A 8 9.68 -4.47 -6.38
N ALA A 9 10.46 -5.30 -5.71
CA ALA A 9 10.70 -5.20 -4.28
C ALA A 9 12.21 -5.08 -4.04
N ALA A 10 12.58 -4.20 -3.13
CA ALA A 10 13.94 -4.04 -2.64
C ALA A 10 13.89 -3.89 -1.12
N THR A 11 14.89 -4.42 -0.44
CA THR A 11 15.01 -4.26 1.00
C THR A 11 16.46 -4.09 1.38
N ASN A 12 16.69 -3.36 2.46
CA ASN A 12 17.92 -3.44 3.22
C ASN A 12 17.56 -3.65 4.70
N ASN A 13 18.52 -3.46 5.60
CA ASN A 13 18.30 -3.65 7.03
C ASN A 13 17.39 -2.59 7.68
N GLU A 14 17.04 -1.52 6.97
CA GLU A 14 16.29 -0.36 7.51
C GLU A 14 14.98 -0.08 6.77
N VAL A 15 14.89 -0.50 5.51
CA VAL A 15 13.80 -0.13 4.60
C VAL A 15 13.35 -1.35 3.81
N ALA A 16 12.04 -1.60 3.84
CA ALA A 16 11.37 -2.41 2.84
C ALA A 16 10.71 -1.48 1.82
N PHE A 17 10.99 -1.67 0.54
CA PHE A 17 10.46 -0.85 -0.56
C PHE A 17 9.79 -1.74 -1.60
N ILE A 18 8.58 -1.36 -2.02
CA ILE A 18 7.91 -1.97 -3.17
C ILE A 18 7.44 -0.87 -4.12
N ALA A 19 7.53 -1.14 -5.42
CA ALA A 19 7.02 -0.28 -6.47
C ALA A 19 6.37 -1.12 -7.56
N TRP A 20 5.38 -0.56 -8.24
CA TRP A 20 4.68 -1.20 -9.33
C TRP A 20 4.43 -0.23 -10.47
N ASP A 21 4.23 -0.76 -11.67
CA ASP A 21 3.83 0.01 -12.85
C ASP A 21 2.43 -0.42 -13.29
N ILE A 22 1.65 0.55 -13.77
CA ILE A 22 0.32 0.35 -14.36
C ILE A 22 0.37 0.74 -15.85
N ASP A 23 -0.30 -0.02 -16.71
CA ASP A 23 -0.34 0.24 -18.16
C ASP A 23 -1.36 1.29 -18.59
N GLY A 24 -1.99 1.95 -17.62
CA GLY A 24 -2.90 3.07 -17.84
C GLY A 24 -3.65 3.46 -16.58
N MET A 25 -4.55 4.42 -16.73
CA MET A 25 -5.45 4.82 -15.66
C MET A 25 -6.49 3.72 -15.41
N ILE A 26 -6.51 3.19 -14.19
CA ILE A 26 -7.56 2.28 -13.72
C ILE A 26 -8.78 3.12 -13.38
N ASP A 27 -9.89 2.93 -14.10
CA ASP A 27 -11.12 3.70 -13.89
C ASP A 27 -11.65 3.53 -12.46
N GLY A 28 -12.00 4.64 -11.82
CA GLY A 28 -12.45 4.67 -10.42
C GLY A 28 -11.39 4.30 -9.36
N CYS A 29 -10.11 4.12 -9.72
CA CYS A 29 -9.08 3.75 -8.75
C CYS A 29 -8.79 4.88 -7.75
N LEU A 30 -8.95 4.57 -6.45
CA LEU A 30 -8.68 5.50 -5.35
C LEU A 30 -7.29 5.32 -4.74
N GLY A 31 -6.57 4.25 -5.12
CA GLY A 31 -5.26 3.88 -4.61
C GLY A 31 -5.15 2.37 -4.48
N PHE A 32 -4.07 1.94 -3.82
CA PHE A 32 -3.69 0.53 -3.71
C PHE A 32 -3.64 0.08 -2.25
N GLU A 33 -4.23 -1.08 -1.98
CA GLU A 33 -4.05 -1.83 -0.73
C GLU A 33 -2.78 -2.67 -0.82
N ILE A 34 -2.05 -2.78 0.28
CA ILE A 34 -0.87 -3.62 0.36
C ILE A 34 -1.08 -4.67 1.44
N VAL A 35 -1.09 -5.92 1.01
CA VAL A 35 -1.29 -7.08 1.88
C VAL A 35 0.03 -7.84 2.01
N ARG A 36 0.47 -8.04 3.24
CA ARG A 36 1.57 -8.94 3.57
C ARG A 36 1.03 -10.36 3.74
N ILE A 37 1.59 -11.29 3.00
CA ILE A 37 1.29 -12.72 3.12
C ILE A 37 2.42 -13.39 3.89
N TYR A 38 2.11 -14.09 4.97
CA TYR A 38 3.07 -14.84 5.76
C TYR A 38 3.20 -16.27 5.21
N PRO A 39 4.31 -16.65 4.55
CA PRO A 39 4.39 -17.92 3.80
C PRO A 39 4.23 -19.17 4.68
N GLY A 40 4.59 -19.09 5.96
CA GLY A 40 4.49 -20.22 6.89
C GLY A 40 3.06 -20.54 7.34
N THR A 41 2.16 -19.55 7.33
CA THR A 41 0.79 -19.69 7.85
C THR A 41 -0.28 -19.43 6.80
N GLY A 42 0.07 -18.74 5.71
CA GLY A 42 -0.89 -18.18 4.76
C GLY A 42 -1.68 -16.98 5.32
N GLU A 43 -1.31 -16.47 6.50
CA GLU A 43 -1.98 -15.30 7.07
C GLU A 43 -1.78 -14.09 6.16
N GLU A 44 -2.88 -13.38 5.90
CA GLU A 44 -2.90 -12.12 5.17
C GLU A 44 -3.07 -10.97 6.16
N ARG A 45 -2.18 -9.98 6.07
CA ARG A 45 -2.23 -8.79 6.92
C ARG A 45 -2.10 -7.54 6.07
N CYS A 46 -3.17 -6.74 6.05
CA CYS A 46 -3.12 -5.42 5.44
C CYS A 46 -2.11 -4.53 6.19
N LEU A 47 -1.35 -3.75 5.44
CA LEU A 47 -0.38 -2.83 6.01
C LEU A 47 -1.05 -1.55 6.50
N ALA A 48 -0.44 -0.94 7.51
CA ALA A 48 -0.97 0.26 8.15
C ALA A 48 -0.81 1.51 7.27
N SER A 49 -1.79 2.41 7.40
CA SER A 49 -1.86 3.73 6.82
C SER A 49 -2.28 4.74 7.89
N TRP A 50 -1.67 5.91 7.86
CA TRP A 50 -1.88 6.97 8.85
C TRP A 50 -2.51 8.22 8.25
N VAL A 51 -2.49 8.32 6.91
CA VAL A 51 -2.85 9.52 6.16
C VAL A 51 -4.18 9.27 5.46
N PRO A 52 -5.26 9.92 5.91
CA PRO A 52 -6.57 9.71 5.32
C PRO A 52 -6.75 10.50 4.02
N PHE A 53 -7.88 10.30 3.34
CA PHE A 53 -8.26 11.11 2.19
C PHE A 53 -8.44 12.58 2.55
N ARG A 54 -8.34 13.45 1.54
CA ARG A 54 -8.66 14.87 1.65
C ARG A 54 -10.06 15.04 2.27
N GLY A 55 -10.14 15.80 3.36
CA GLY A 55 -11.39 16.08 4.08
C GLY A 55 -11.62 15.21 5.32
N GLN A 56 -10.93 14.09 5.43
CA GLN A 56 -10.91 13.25 6.63
C GLN A 56 -9.77 13.67 7.58
N ARG A 57 -9.82 13.23 8.84
CA ARG A 57 -8.78 13.52 9.85
C ARG A 57 -8.50 12.28 10.70
N ASN A 58 -7.22 12.02 10.95
CA ASN A 58 -6.76 11.05 11.93
C ASN A 58 -6.38 11.78 13.23
N LYS A 59 -7.39 12.19 14.01
CA LYS A 59 -7.18 13.07 15.19
C LYS A 59 -6.39 12.39 16.29
N ASP A 60 -6.69 11.12 16.53
CA ASP A 60 -6.13 10.35 17.63
C ASP A 60 -4.84 9.61 17.23
N TRP A 61 -4.40 9.80 15.98
CA TRP A 61 -3.21 9.16 15.41
C TRP A 61 -3.27 7.63 15.61
N ILE A 62 -4.37 7.03 15.15
CA ILE A 62 -4.57 5.58 15.19
C ILE A 62 -4.38 5.08 13.74
N PRO A 63 -3.55 4.04 13.51
CA PRO A 63 -3.39 3.50 12.17
C PRO A 63 -4.69 2.85 11.69
N GLN A 64 -4.97 2.97 10.40
CA GLN A 64 -5.98 2.20 9.68
C GLN A 64 -5.29 1.28 8.68
N ASP A 65 -6.02 0.39 8.06
CA ASP A 65 -5.50 -0.43 6.96
C ASP A 65 -5.37 0.38 5.66
N THR A 66 -4.42 0.02 4.81
CA THR A 66 -4.33 0.57 3.44
C THR A 66 -5.57 0.25 2.60
N GLY A 67 -6.43 -0.68 2.99
CA GLY A 67 -7.77 -0.83 2.39
C GLY A 67 -8.73 0.32 2.72
N VAL A 68 -8.58 0.96 3.88
CA VAL A 68 -9.40 2.12 4.31
C VAL A 68 -8.80 3.43 3.80
N TRP A 69 -7.48 3.58 3.96
CA TRP A 69 -6.72 4.75 3.50
C TRP A 69 -5.61 4.31 2.53
N PRO A 70 -5.96 4.10 1.24
CA PRO A 70 -5.07 3.47 0.27
C PRO A 70 -3.90 4.32 -0.16
N VAL A 71 -2.86 3.63 -0.61
CA VAL A 71 -1.65 4.24 -1.14
C VAL A 71 -1.97 4.87 -2.49
N GLN A 72 -1.92 6.20 -2.57
CA GLN A 72 -2.19 6.98 -3.79
C GLN A 72 -0.92 7.21 -4.62
N LYS A 73 0.05 6.30 -4.52
CA LYS A 73 1.31 6.29 -5.26
C LYS A 73 1.53 4.89 -5.81
N THR A 74 2.40 4.76 -6.79
CA THR A 74 2.80 3.47 -7.34
C THR A 74 4.02 2.86 -6.61
N PHE A 75 4.22 3.26 -5.36
CA PHE A 75 5.24 2.71 -4.49
C PHE A 75 4.87 2.87 -3.01
N TRP A 76 5.44 2.02 -2.18
CA TRP A 76 5.34 2.05 -0.73
C TRP A 76 6.67 1.72 -0.08
N ARG A 77 6.89 2.28 1.11
CA ARG A 77 8.07 2.00 1.91
C ARG A 77 7.72 1.88 3.38
N ASP A 78 8.29 0.87 4.01
CA ASP A 78 8.39 0.77 5.47
C ASP A 78 9.73 1.36 5.87
N LEU A 79 9.73 2.16 6.93
CA LEU A 79 10.95 2.63 7.58
C LEU A 79 10.89 2.08 9.00
N THR A 80 11.81 1.17 9.34
CA THR A 80 11.93 0.60 10.69
C THR A 80 12.87 1.40 11.57
#